data_AF-A0A0G0TVJ7-F1
#
_entry.id   AF-A0A0G0TVJ7-F1
#
_cell.length_a   1.000
_cell.length_b   1.000
_cell.length_c   1.000
_cell.angle_alpha   90.00
_cell.angle_beta   90.00
_cell.angle_gamma   90.00
#
_symmetry.space_group_name_H-M   'P 1'
#
loop_
_entity.id
_entity.type
_entity.pdbx_description
1 polymer ?
#
loop_
_entity_poly.entity_id
_entity_poly.type
_entity_poly.pdbx_seq_one_letter_code
_entity_poly.pdbx_strand_id
1 'polypeptide(L)' 'MTRCPYCGKILHPQERYCWHCELDVSNIRDEEEKPKVNLKARKTLLDDFKDVVKWVKNKLKALRK' A
#
# COMPACT_ATOMS: atom_id res chain seq x y z
N MET A 1 4.65 22.67 -7.19
CA MET A 1 6.00 22.83 -6.59
C MET A 1 5.91 22.37 -5.15
N THR A 2 6.69 21.36 -4.79
CA THR A 2 6.71 20.78 -3.43
C THR A 2 7.74 21.54 -2.58
N ARG A 3 7.42 21.81 -1.31
CA ARG A 3 8.34 22.46 -0.37
C ARG A 3 8.91 21.42 0.60
N CYS A 4 10.17 21.58 0.98
CA CYS A 4 10.79 20.77 2.01
C CYS A 4 10.03 20.95 3.34
N PRO A 5 9.58 19.87 3.99
CA PRO A 5 8.83 19.97 5.24
C PRO A 5 9.69 20.41 6.42
N TYR A 6 11.02 20.33 6.29
CA TYR A 6 11.96 20.68 7.36
C TYR A 6 12.40 22.14 7.31
N CYS A 7 12.67 22.69 6.12
CA CYS A 7 13.21 24.05 5.95
C CYS A 7 12.36 24.98 5.08
N GLY A 8 11.29 24.49 4.44
CA GLY A 8 10.37 25.29 3.64
C GLY A 8 10.87 25.71 2.25
N LYS A 9 12.11 25.36 1.86
CA LYS A 9 12.64 25.63 0.52
C LYS A 9 11.94 24.80 -0.55
N ILE A 10 11.96 25.31 -1.78
CA ILE A 10 11.40 24.59 -2.93
C ILE A 10 12.28 23.38 -3.25
N LEU A 11 11.65 22.22 -3.38
CA LEU A 11 12.27 20.99 -3.86
C LEU A 11 12.07 20.86 -5.36
N HIS A 12 13.11 20.41 -6.06
CA HIS A 12 12.98 20.05 -7.47
C HIS A 12 12.23 18.72 -7.63
N PRO A 13 11.52 18.50 -8.75
CA PRO A 13 10.64 17.33 -8.94
C PRO A 13 11.32 15.95 -8.92
N GLN A 14 12.65 15.90 -8.83
CA GLN A 14 13.44 14.67 -8.84
C GLN A 14 14.46 14.57 -7.71
N GLU A 15 14.43 15.49 -6.75
CA GLU A 15 15.32 15.43 -5.58
C GLU A 15 14.86 14.37 -4.59
N ARG A 16 15.80 13.58 -4.07
CA ARG A 16 15.59 12.66 -2.92
C ARG A 16 16.03 13.29 -1.59
N TYR A 17 16.81 14.38 -1.68
CA TYR A 17 17.37 15.12 -0.55
C TYR A 17 17.16 16.61 -0.77
N CYS A 18 16.94 17.36 0.30
CA CYS A 18 16.89 18.81 0.20
C CYS A 18 18.30 19.39 0.07
N TRP A 19 18.61 20.10 -1.01
CA TRP A 19 19.91 20.75 -1.22
C TRP A 19 20.25 21.83 -0.17
N HIS A 20 19.24 22.34 0.56
CA HIS A 20 19.43 23.43 1.52
C HIS A 20 19.69 22.94 2.95
N CYS A 21 18.91 21.97 3.42
CA CYS A 21 19.01 21.45 4.78
C CYS A 21 19.55 20.02 4.85
N GLU A 22 19.92 19.43 3.70
CA GLU A 22 20.55 18.11 3.54
C GLU A 22 19.75 16.93 4.11
N LEU A 23 18.48 17.15 4.44
CA LEU A 23 17.58 16.13 4.96
C LEU A 23 16.93 15.31 3.84
N ASP A 24 16.74 14.03 4.12
CA ASP A 24 16.07 13.06 3.26
C ASP A 24 14.57 13.38 3.15
N VAL A 25 14.09 13.47 1.90
CA VAL A 25 12.69 13.72 1.54
C VAL A 25 12.12 12.62 0.65
N SER A 26 12.82 11.48 0.54
CA SER A 26 12.45 10.32 -0.29
C SER A 26 11.07 9.78 0.06
N ASN A 27 10.72 9.74 1.34
CA ASN A 27 9.41 9.27 1.80
C ASN A 27 8.24 10.04 1.17
N ILE A 28 8.37 11.36 0.99
CA ILE A 28 7.33 12.20 0.38
C ILE A 28 7.10 11.79 -1.08
N ARG A 29 8.17 11.41 -1.76
CA ARG A 29 8.14 11.02 -3.16
C ARG A 29 7.70 9.59 -3.37
N ASP A 30 8.11 8.68 -2.50
CA ASP A 30 7.70 7.29 -2.57
C ASP A 30 6.18 7.16 -2.39
N GLU A 31 5.56 8.04 -1.60
CA GLU A 31 4.10 8.14 -1.49
C GLU A 31 3.43 8.64 -2.78
N GLU A 32 4.03 9.61 -3.48
CA GLU A 32 3.52 10.12 -4.76
C GLU A 32 3.69 9.12 -5.92
N GLU A 33 4.83 8.43 -5.98
CA GLU A 33 5.19 7.44 -7.01
C GLU A 33 4.52 6.08 -6.77
N LYS A 34 3.97 5.84 -5.56
CA LYS A 34 3.35 4.56 -5.23
C LYS A 34 2.25 4.23 -6.24
N PRO A 35 2.34 3.08 -6.94
CA PRO A 35 1.28 2.69 -7.84
C PRO A 35 -0.01 2.56 -7.03
N LYS A 36 -1.04 3.30 -7.43
CA LYS A 36 -2.38 3.20 -6.85
C LYS A 36 -2.97 1.86 -7.28
N VAL A 37 -2.55 0.78 -6.62
CA VAL A 37 -3.14 -0.53 -6.79
C VAL A 37 -4.61 -0.43 -6.41
N ASN A 38 -5.48 -0.77 -7.35
CA ASN A 38 -6.91 -0.79 -7.12
C ASN A 38 -7.24 -1.93 -6.15
N LEU A 39 -7.30 -1.60 -4.86
CA LEU A 39 -7.61 -2.53 -3.77
C LEU A 39 -8.99 -3.20 -3.90
N LYS A 40 -9.83 -2.81 -4.86
CA LYS A 40 -11.07 -3.55 -5.19
C LYS A 40 -10.78 -5.01 -5.56
N ALA A 41 -9.59 -5.31 -6.11
CA ALA A 41 -9.14 -6.68 -6.37
C ALA A 41 -8.65 -7.45 -5.13
N ARG A 42 -8.48 -6.80 -3.97
CA ARG A 42 -8.11 -7.48 -2.72
C ARG A 42 -9.32 -8.10 -2.03
N LYS A 43 -10.53 -7.62 -2.32
CA LYS A 43 -11.77 -8.16 -1.75
C LYS A 43 -12.06 -9.57 -2.27
N THR A 44 -11.81 -9.81 -3.56
CA THR A 44 -12.02 -11.13 -4.19
C THR A 44 -11.20 -12.22 -3.49
N LEU A 45 -9.90 -11.99 -3.27
CA LEU A 45 -9.00 -12.98 -2.67
C LEU A 45 -9.41 -13.42 -1.25
N LEU A 46 -9.92 -12.49 -0.45
CA LEU A 46 -10.40 -12.80 0.91
C LEU A 46 -11.73 -13.55 0.87
N ASP A 47 -12.59 -13.24 -0.09
CA ASP A 47 -13.87 -13.92 -0.26
C ASP A 47 -13.68 -15.34 -0.82
N ASP A 48 -12.77 -15.54 -1.78
CA ASP A 48 -12.35 -16.86 -2.29
C ASP A 48 -11.89 -17.79 -1.15
N PHE A 49 -11.11 -17.26 -0.20
CA PHE A 49 -10.61 -18.04 0.93
C PHE A 49 -11.72 -18.47 1.90
N LYS A 50 -12.76 -17.64 2.09
CA LYS A 50 -13.91 -17.97 2.94
C LYS A 50 -14.73 -19.11 2.35
N ASP A 51 -14.90 -19.13 1.03
CA ASP A 51 -15.65 -20.18 0.35
C ASP A 51 -14.95 -21.54 0.46
N VAL A 52 -13.62 -21.57 0.36
CA VAL A 52 -12.82 -22.78 0.62
C VAL A 52 -13.02 -23.27 2.06
N VAL A 53 -12.89 -22.39 3.05
CA VAL A 53 -13.08 -22.76 4.47
C VAL A 53 -14.50 -23.26 4.73
N LYS A 54 -15.51 -22.63 4.12
CA LYS A 54 -16.92 -23.04 4.23
C LYS A 54 -17.13 -24.44 3.64
N TRP A 55 -16.55 -24.71 2.48
CA TRP A 55 -16.59 -26.03 1.84
C TRP A 55 -15.96 -27.11 2.73
N VAL A 56 -14.76 -26.87 3.27
CA VAL A 56 -14.07 -27.82 4.17
C VAL A 56 -14.93 -28.12 5.40
N LYS A 57 -15.51 -27.09 6.04
CA LYS A 57 -16.39 -27.26 7.21
C LYS A 57 -17.62 -28.10 6.88
N ASN A 58 -18.26 -27.85 5.74
CA ASN A 58 -19.43 -28.63 5.32
C ASN A 58 -19.05 -30.09 5.02
N LYS A 59 -17.91 -30.33 4.39
CA LYS A 59 -17.42 -31.68 4.09
C LYS A 59 -17.07 -32.48 5.36
N LEU A 60 -16.45 -31.83 6.35
CA LEU A 60 -16.21 -32.42 7.67
C LEU A 60 -17.50 -32.74 8.42
N LYS A 61 -18.53 -31.88 8.34
CA LYS A 61 -19.85 -32.14 8.94
C LYS A 61 -20.56 -33.33 8.28
N ALA A 62 -20.44 -33.47 6.96
CA ALA A 62 -21.03 -34.59 6.22
C ALA A 62 -20.37 -35.94 6.55
N LEU A 63 -19.07 -35.95 6.88
CA LEU A 63 -18.33 -37.16 7.29
C LEU A 63 -18.57 -37.56 8.75
N ARG A 64 -19.10 -36.64 9.57
CA ARG A 64 -19.43 -36.87 10.99
C ARG A 64 -20.85 -37.40 11.21
N LYS A 65 -21.58 -37.71 10.14
CA LYS A 65 -22.96 -38.20 10.13
C LYS A 65 -23.01 -39.57 9.46
#